data_AF-A0A0F6YII5-F1
#
_entry.id   AF-A0A0F6YII5-F1
#
_cell.length_a   1.000
_cell.length_b   1.000
_cell.length_c   1.000
_cell.angle_alpha   90.00
_cell.angle_beta   90.00
_cell.angle_gamma   90.00
#
_symmetry.space_group_name_H-M   'P 1'
#
loop_
_entity.id
_entity.type
_entity.pdbx_description
1 polymer ?
#
loop_
_entity_poly.entity_id
_entity_poly.type
_entity_poly.pdbx_seq_one_letter_code
_entity_poly.pdbx_strand_id
1 'polypeptide(L)'
;MLRAIVILGALALASCAPDEMEPTGPRACESALPEQSGIIRWMAFEVAEDGVSEGFDLDESFGPPLEASACRARDFVDDEGREGIDNQLTPIIPALENQVGEGTLDALLQSSISNGQLLIGITLEGLDDPRNDDCVTLVVRTLTGAPLLGTDGQLLDGQTLQVSPEARTARYEGAVLRDGVLETGPFELALPVSILDARFVLDLHGARVRVRIHEDGSMSGVFAGGISNDQMIEIASGLNIPSDLMSTVATFIRLIADLAPVDGKCTQFSASMVFEAGLGFVDPL
;
A
#
# COMPACT_ATOMS: atom_id res chain seq x y z
N MET A 1 -4.92 -76.19 -38.36
CA MET A 1 -5.31 -76.21 -36.93
C MET A 1 -4.06 -76.12 -36.07
N LEU A 2 -3.97 -75.04 -35.28
CA LEU A 2 -3.31 -74.86 -33.98
C LEU A 2 -1.91 -75.43 -33.66
N ARG A 3 -1.03 -74.52 -33.18
CA ARG A 3 -0.04 -74.60 -32.06
C ARG A 3 1.31 -73.95 -32.46
N ALA A 4 1.61 -72.72 -32.04
CA ALA A 4 2.08 -72.25 -30.72
C ALA A 4 3.57 -72.54 -30.44
N ILE A 5 4.43 -71.51 -30.50
CA ILE A 5 5.66 -71.33 -29.70
C ILE A 5 5.84 -69.83 -29.37
N VAL A 6 6.33 -69.60 -28.15
CA VAL A 6 6.33 -68.38 -27.30
C VAL A 6 7.66 -67.58 -27.42
N ILE A 7 7.67 -66.37 -26.83
CA ILE A 7 8.79 -65.63 -26.19
C ILE A 7 9.27 -64.41 -27.03
N LEU A 8 9.40 -63.15 -26.58
CA LEU A 8 9.70 -62.54 -25.27
C LEU A 8 9.14 -61.09 -25.22
N GLY A 9 8.71 -60.63 -24.05
CA GLY A 9 8.31 -59.24 -23.81
C GLY A 9 9.50 -58.31 -23.55
N ALA A 10 9.35 -57.05 -23.96
CA ALA A 10 10.17 -55.93 -23.51
C ALA A 10 9.25 -54.88 -22.87
N LEU A 11 9.42 -54.68 -21.57
CA LEU A 11 8.81 -53.64 -20.75
C LEU A 11 9.42 -52.29 -21.15
N ALA A 12 8.62 -51.35 -21.64
CA ALA A 12 9.00 -49.94 -21.72
C ALA A 12 8.36 -49.20 -20.55
N LEU A 13 9.19 -48.77 -19.59
CA LEU A 13 8.80 -47.90 -18.49
C LEU A 13 8.57 -46.49 -19.05
N ALA A 14 7.31 -46.06 -19.15
CA ALA A 14 6.96 -44.66 -19.33
C ALA A 14 7.14 -43.96 -17.97
N SER A 15 8.22 -43.20 -17.84
CA SER A 15 8.42 -42.25 -16.75
C SER A 15 7.57 -41.02 -17.04
N CYS A 16 6.45 -40.85 -16.33
CA CYS A 16 5.79 -39.56 -16.21
C CYS A 16 6.70 -38.64 -15.38
N ALA A 17 7.33 -37.67 -16.01
CA ALA A 17 7.85 -36.51 -15.29
C ALA A 17 6.63 -35.69 -14.82
N PRO A 18 6.55 -35.30 -13.53
CA PRO A 18 5.57 -34.32 -13.11
C PRO A 18 5.92 -32.96 -13.73
N ASP A 19 4.92 -32.27 -14.27
CA ASP A 19 4.99 -30.85 -14.60
C ASP A 19 5.58 -30.10 -13.40
N GLU A 20 6.69 -29.41 -13.62
CA GLU A 20 7.26 -28.49 -12.65
C GLU A 20 6.24 -27.38 -12.45
N MET A 21 5.56 -27.37 -11.29
CA MET A 21 4.81 -26.21 -10.82
C MET A 21 5.78 -25.02 -10.78
N GLU A 22 5.49 -23.99 -11.57
CA GLU A 22 6.17 -22.71 -11.45
C GLU A 22 6.03 -22.20 -9.99
N PRO A 23 7.12 -21.75 -9.36
CA PRO A 23 7.06 -21.28 -7.98
C PRO A 23 6.19 -20.02 -7.88
N THR A 24 5.19 -20.05 -7.01
CA THR A 24 4.28 -18.93 -6.69
C THR A 24 4.93 -17.91 -5.73
N GLY A 25 6.24 -17.69 -5.87
CA GLY A 25 7.00 -16.71 -5.08
C GLY A 25 7.44 -15.53 -5.95
N PRO A 26 7.76 -14.37 -5.35
CA PRO A 26 8.30 -13.23 -6.10
C PRO A 26 9.52 -13.69 -6.90
N ARG A 27 9.50 -13.39 -8.20
CA ARG A 27 10.63 -13.63 -9.10
C ARG A 27 11.75 -12.67 -8.67
N ALA A 28 12.92 -13.19 -8.34
CA ALA A 28 14.08 -12.35 -8.08
C ALA A 28 14.44 -11.62 -9.39
N CYS A 29 14.29 -10.31 -9.42
CA CYS A 29 14.70 -9.50 -10.56
C CYS A 29 16.23 -9.47 -10.63
N GLU A 30 16.79 -9.51 -11.85
CA GLU A 30 18.23 -9.27 -12.00
C GLU A 30 18.53 -7.85 -11.51
N SER A 31 19.22 -7.76 -10.38
CA SER A 31 19.48 -6.50 -9.71
C SER A 31 20.58 -5.73 -10.46
N ALA A 32 20.22 -4.93 -11.45
CA ALA A 32 21.07 -3.86 -11.96
C ALA A 32 20.23 -2.80 -12.69
N LEU A 33 20.79 -1.58 -12.72
CA LEU A 33 20.27 -0.40 -13.42
C LEU A 33 19.52 -0.73 -14.73
N PRO A 34 18.39 -0.04 -15.00
CA PRO A 34 18.04 1.28 -14.48
C PRO A 34 17.22 1.28 -13.18
N GLU A 35 17.28 2.39 -12.43
CA GLU A 35 16.36 2.68 -11.33
C GLU A 35 15.75 4.08 -11.52
N GLN A 36 14.52 4.25 -11.05
CA GLN A 36 13.85 5.55 -11.00
C GLN A 36 13.29 5.77 -9.61
N SER A 37 13.58 6.94 -9.04
CA SER A 37 13.08 7.32 -7.72
C SER A 37 12.17 8.54 -7.80
N GLY A 38 11.10 8.50 -7.03
CA GLY A 38 10.22 9.62 -6.75
C GLY A 38 10.22 9.94 -5.26
N ILE A 39 10.15 11.23 -4.92
CA ILE A 39 9.94 11.70 -3.55
C ILE A 39 8.49 12.18 -3.46
N ILE A 40 7.73 11.63 -2.51
CA ILE A 40 6.34 12.04 -2.28
C ILE A 40 6.30 13.52 -1.90
N ARG A 41 5.56 14.31 -2.69
CA ARG A 41 5.36 15.75 -2.49
C ARG A 41 3.97 16.10 -1.95
N TRP A 42 3.01 15.21 -2.16
CA TRP A 42 1.63 15.33 -1.71
C TRP A 42 1.06 13.96 -1.37
N MET A 43 0.27 13.89 -0.30
CA MET A 43 -0.44 12.68 0.13
C MET A 43 -1.72 13.07 0.88
N ALA A 44 -2.78 12.30 0.69
CA ALA A 44 -4.04 12.45 1.40
C ALA A 44 -4.66 11.08 1.70
N PHE A 45 -5.54 11.03 2.69
CA PHE A 45 -6.42 9.87 2.84
C PHE A 45 -7.50 9.94 1.79
N GLU A 46 -7.79 8.80 1.15
CA GLU A 46 -8.85 8.72 0.17
C GLU A 46 -10.22 8.80 0.86
N VAL A 47 -11.06 9.72 0.37
CA VAL A 47 -12.45 9.87 0.82
C VAL A 47 -13.36 9.44 -0.32
N ALA A 48 -14.12 8.37 -0.11
CA ALA A 48 -15.06 7.89 -1.07
C ALA A 48 -16.23 8.86 -1.29
N GLU A 49 -16.61 9.05 -2.55
CA GLU A 49 -17.72 9.91 -2.95
C GLU A 49 -18.71 9.11 -3.81
N ASP A 50 -20.00 9.15 -3.47
CA ASP A 50 -21.07 8.45 -4.22
C ASP A 50 -20.83 6.94 -4.47
N GLY A 51 -20.07 6.28 -3.59
CA GLY A 51 -19.71 4.86 -3.72
C GLY A 51 -18.46 4.60 -4.56
N VAL A 52 -17.78 5.68 -4.96
CA VAL A 52 -16.50 5.64 -5.68
C VAL A 52 -15.35 5.87 -4.71
N SER A 53 -14.29 5.07 -4.78
CA SER A 53 -13.06 5.23 -3.98
C SER A 53 -11.87 4.63 -4.71
N GLU A 54 -10.71 5.29 -4.65
CA GLU A 54 -9.45 4.65 -5.01
C GLU A 54 -8.99 3.65 -3.94
N GLY A 55 -8.31 2.58 -4.37
CA GLY A 55 -7.80 1.57 -3.45
C GLY A 55 -7.63 0.19 -4.07
N PHE A 56 -7.80 -0.83 -3.22
CA PHE A 56 -7.70 -2.24 -3.58
C PHE A 56 -8.78 -3.06 -2.89
N ASP A 57 -9.08 -4.21 -3.47
CA ASP A 57 -9.72 -5.34 -2.78
C ASP A 57 -8.68 -6.00 -1.86
N LEU A 58 -8.87 -5.83 -0.56
CA LEU A 58 -7.95 -6.27 0.50
C LEU A 58 -8.40 -7.59 1.14
N ASP A 59 -9.69 -7.92 1.07
CA ASP A 59 -10.25 -9.17 1.59
C ASP A 59 -10.50 -10.25 0.51
N GLU A 60 -10.16 -9.94 -0.74
CA GLU A 60 -10.32 -10.76 -1.95
C GLU A 60 -11.76 -11.24 -2.16
N SER A 61 -12.72 -10.45 -1.69
CA SER A 61 -14.14 -10.75 -1.71
C SER A 61 -14.93 -9.58 -2.27
N PHE A 62 -15.80 -9.88 -3.24
CA PHE A 62 -16.76 -8.89 -3.76
C PHE A 62 -18.20 -9.34 -3.53
N GLY A 63 -19.06 -8.41 -3.13
CA GLY A 63 -20.50 -8.57 -3.10
C GLY A 63 -21.14 -8.31 -1.73
N PRO A 64 -22.44 -8.59 -1.54
CA PRO A 64 -23.11 -8.28 -0.27
C PRO A 64 -22.42 -9.03 0.89
N PRO A 65 -22.32 -8.43 2.08
CA PRO A 65 -21.62 -9.03 3.21
C PRO A 65 -22.16 -10.44 3.48
N LEU A 66 -21.32 -11.46 3.24
CA LEU A 66 -21.70 -12.85 3.46
C LEU A 66 -21.44 -13.17 4.93
N GLU A 67 -22.52 -13.34 5.70
CA GLU A 67 -22.52 -13.76 7.11
C GLU A 67 -21.84 -12.78 8.09
N ALA A 68 -22.39 -12.66 9.30
CA ALA A 68 -21.88 -11.77 10.35
C ALA A 68 -20.45 -12.10 10.85
N SER A 69 -19.87 -13.21 10.40
CA SER A 69 -18.53 -13.68 10.78
C SER A 69 -17.43 -13.30 9.78
N ALA A 70 -17.75 -12.72 8.62
CA ALA A 70 -16.77 -12.54 7.54
C ALA A 70 -16.01 -11.21 7.54
N CYS A 71 -16.22 -10.35 8.54
CA CYS A 71 -15.65 -9.00 8.57
C CYS A 71 -15.96 -8.10 7.37
N ARG A 72 -16.84 -8.51 6.46
CA ARG A 72 -17.14 -7.71 5.28
C ARG A 72 -17.93 -6.45 5.60
N ALA A 73 -17.39 -5.32 5.16
CA ALA A 73 -18.09 -4.05 5.12
C ALA A 73 -18.64 -3.79 3.71
N ARG A 74 -18.95 -2.54 3.39
CA ARG A 74 -19.44 -2.17 2.06
C ARG A 74 -18.27 -1.85 1.15
N ASP A 75 -18.16 -2.59 0.06
CA ASP A 75 -17.17 -2.35 -0.98
C ASP A 75 -17.50 -1.09 -1.80
N PHE A 76 -16.45 -0.47 -2.32
CA PHE A 76 -16.50 0.63 -3.28
C PHE A 76 -16.11 0.13 -4.68
N VAL A 77 -16.32 1.00 -5.66
CA VAL A 77 -15.85 0.83 -7.03
C VAL A 77 -14.91 2.00 -7.33
N ASP A 78 -13.85 1.84 -8.10
CA ASP A 78 -13.04 3.01 -8.50
C ASP A 78 -13.49 3.62 -9.83
N ASP A 79 -12.82 4.69 -10.24
CA ASP A 79 -13.13 5.41 -11.49
C ASP A 79 -12.87 4.59 -12.76
N GLU A 80 -12.05 3.55 -12.67
CA GLU A 80 -11.78 2.60 -13.76
C GLU A 80 -12.79 1.44 -13.78
N GLY A 81 -13.71 1.40 -12.81
CA GLY A 81 -14.75 0.39 -12.67
C GLY A 81 -14.28 -0.89 -11.98
N ARG A 82 -13.13 -0.89 -11.30
CA ARG A 82 -12.70 -2.04 -10.48
C ARG A 82 -13.58 -2.11 -9.25
N GLU A 83 -14.16 -3.28 -9.04
CA GLU A 83 -15.07 -3.57 -7.94
C GLU A 83 -14.29 -4.16 -6.73
N GLY A 84 -14.90 -4.12 -5.55
CA GLY A 84 -14.34 -4.75 -4.33
C GLY A 84 -13.41 -3.85 -3.53
N ILE A 85 -13.39 -2.53 -3.77
CA ILE A 85 -12.44 -1.64 -3.10
C ILE A 85 -12.78 -1.50 -1.61
N ASP A 86 -11.82 -1.80 -0.74
CA ASP A 86 -11.94 -1.65 0.72
C ASP A 86 -11.36 -0.30 1.18
N ASN A 87 -12.21 0.57 1.72
CA ASN A 87 -11.79 1.85 2.31
C ASN A 87 -12.71 2.33 3.44
N GLN A 88 -12.84 1.54 4.51
CA GLN A 88 -13.77 1.83 5.61
C GLN A 88 -13.37 3.00 6.51
N LEU A 89 -12.16 3.55 6.37
CA LEU A 89 -11.79 4.80 7.02
C LEU A 89 -12.62 5.99 6.50
N THR A 90 -13.08 5.94 5.24
CA THR A 90 -13.74 7.07 4.57
C THR A 90 -14.87 7.75 5.36
N PRO A 91 -15.83 7.04 5.99
CA PRO A 91 -16.98 7.69 6.60
C PRO A 91 -16.61 8.46 7.87
N ILE A 92 -15.43 8.20 8.46
CA ILE A 92 -14.98 8.83 9.69
C ILE A 92 -14.12 10.06 9.41
N ILE A 93 -13.44 10.15 8.25
CA ILE A 93 -12.54 11.28 7.93
C ILE A 93 -13.22 12.63 8.20
N PRO A 94 -14.43 12.94 7.69
CA PRO A 94 -15.07 14.23 7.96
C PRO A 94 -15.33 14.49 9.46
N ALA A 95 -15.63 13.44 10.23
CA ALA A 95 -15.82 13.57 11.68
C ALA A 95 -14.49 13.85 12.40
N LEU A 96 -13.39 13.24 11.96
CA LEU A 96 -12.05 13.52 12.49
C LEU A 96 -11.62 14.96 12.16
N GLU A 97 -11.83 15.41 10.93
CA GLU A 97 -11.47 16.78 10.52
C GLU A 97 -12.19 17.84 11.35
N ASN A 98 -13.48 17.63 11.65
CA ASN A 98 -14.24 18.52 12.53
C ASN A 98 -13.67 18.62 13.95
N GLN A 99 -12.93 17.61 14.41
CA GLN A 99 -12.37 17.53 15.76
C GLN A 99 -10.93 18.07 15.84
N VAL A 100 -10.17 17.98 14.76
CA VAL A 100 -8.73 18.33 14.72
C VAL A 100 -8.48 19.84 14.69
N GLY A 101 -9.51 20.68 14.45
CA GLY A 101 -9.42 22.14 14.58
C GLY A 101 -9.02 22.84 13.28
N GLU A 102 -8.18 23.90 13.35
CA GLU A 102 -7.76 24.72 12.19
C GLU A 102 -6.89 23.92 11.19
N GLY A 103 -7.50 23.02 10.40
CA GLY A 103 -6.86 22.29 9.31
C GLY A 103 -7.49 20.93 9.04
N THR A 104 -7.56 20.53 7.76
CA THR A 104 -7.93 19.17 7.35
C THR A 104 -6.79 18.18 7.66
N LEU A 105 -7.09 16.88 7.72
CA LEU A 105 -6.05 15.83 7.88
C LEU A 105 -5.01 15.94 6.75
N ASP A 106 -5.46 16.24 5.54
CA ASP A 106 -4.60 16.45 4.37
C ASP A 106 -3.68 17.65 4.53
N ALA A 107 -4.16 18.76 5.09
CA ALA A 107 -3.32 19.93 5.35
C ALA A 107 -2.22 19.63 6.38
N LEU A 108 -2.51 18.76 7.34
CA LEU A 108 -1.52 18.32 8.33
C LEU A 108 -0.48 17.40 7.70
N LEU A 109 -0.89 16.43 6.88
CA LEU A 109 0.03 15.59 6.10
C LEU A 109 0.93 16.45 5.20
N GLN A 110 0.33 17.40 4.48
CA GLN A 110 1.07 18.31 3.61
C GLN A 110 2.06 19.18 4.38
N SER A 111 1.67 19.69 5.56
CA SER A 111 2.57 20.45 6.44
C SER A 111 3.75 19.59 6.88
N SER A 112 3.52 18.32 7.21
CA SER A 112 4.58 17.40 7.63
C SER A 112 5.53 17.05 6.51
N ILE A 113 5.03 16.89 5.28
CA ILE A 113 5.87 16.73 4.08
C ILE A 113 6.70 18.00 3.85
N SER A 114 6.06 19.16 3.83
CA SER A 114 6.70 20.45 3.53
C SER A 114 7.77 20.83 4.57
N ASN A 115 7.58 20.44 5.83
CA ASN A 115 8.53 20.69 6.91
C ASN A 115 9.60 19.59 7.06
N GLY A 116 9.62 18.59 6.16
CA GLY A 116 10.60 17.50 6.17
C GLY A 116 10.40 16.47 7.30
N GLN A 117 9.23 16.47 7.95
CA GLN A 117 8.89 15.52 9.02
C GLN A 117 8.34 14.20 8.46
N LEU A 118 7.72 14.23 7.29
CA LEU A 118 7.23 13.07 6.56
C LEU A 118 7.84 13.10 5.15
N LEU A 119 8.99 12.45 4.97
CA LEU A 119 9.63 12.31 3.67
C LEU A 119 9.63 10.83 3.30
N ILE A 120 9.03 10.50 2.16
CA ILE A 120 8.92 9.13 1.66
C ILE A 120 9.49 9.09 0.25
N GLY A 121 10.40 8.15 0.01
CA GLY A 121 10.92 7.81 -1.30
C GLY A 121 10.27 6.53 -1.81
N ILE A 122 9.89 6.55 -3.08
CA ILE A 122 9.47 5.39 -3.85
C ILE A 122 10.54 5.16 -4.92
N THR A 123 11.19 4.01 -4.89
CA THR A 123 12.19 3.61 -5.88
C THR A 123 11.72 2.38 -6.63
N LEU A 124 11.76 2.44 -7.95
CA LEU A 124 11.57 1.32 -8.86
C LEU A 124 12.94 0.88 -9.34
N GLU A 125 13.44 -0.26 -8.83
CA GLU A 125 14.71 -0.85 -9.24
C GLU A 125 14.48 -1.88 -10.36
N GLY A 126 15.42 -1.96 -11.31
CA GLY A 126 15.31 -2.84 -12.48
C GLY A 126 14.27 -2.36 -13.48
N LEU A 127 14.07 -1.05 -13.60
CA LEU A 127 13.09 -0.43 -14.50
C LEU A 127 13.73 -0.16 -15.86
N ASP A 128 13.72 -1.15 -16.75
CA ASP A 128 14.28 -1.06 -18.10
C ASP A 128 13.41 -0.23 -19.06
N ASP A 129 12.09 -0.41 -18.99
CA ASP A 129 11.10 0.33 -19.77
C ASP A 129 10.01 0.90 -18.84
N PRO A 130 9.87 2.24 -18.72
CA PRO A 130 8.90 2.87 -17.82
C PRO A 130 7.43 2.70 -18.27
N ARG A 131 7.17 2.02 -19.39
CA ARG A 131 5.84 1.61 -19.82
C ARG A 131 5.58 0.13 -19.57
N ASN A 132 6.51 -0.76 -19.91
CA ASN A 132 6.26 -2.20 -19.83
C ASN A 132 7.51 -2.96 -19.38
N ASP A 133 7.45 -3.52 -18.18
CA ASP A 133 8.56 -4.26 -17.58
C ASP A 133 8.04 -5.49 -16.86
N ASP A 134 8.69 -6.62 -17.06
CA ASP A 134 8.27 -7.91 -16.51
C ASP A 134 8.86 -8.20 -15.13
N CYS A 135 9.83 -7.39 -14.66
CA CYS A 135 10.41 -7.57 -13.33
C CYS A 135 10.96 -6.26 -12.74
N VAL A 136 10.10 -5.57 -12.00
CA VAL A 136 10.45 -4.37 -11.25
C VAL A 136 10.44 -4.69 -9.76
N THR A 137 11.40 -4.12 -9.03
CA THR A 137 11.36 -4.12 -7.57
C THR A 137 10.89 -2.77 -7.06
N LEU A 138 9.80 -2.78 -6.31
CA LEU A 138 9.34 -1.61 -5.57
C LEU A 138 10.07 -1.53 -4.23
N VAL A 139 10.60 -0.35 -3.92
CA VAL A 139 11.18 -0.03 -2.62
C VAL A 139 10.57 1.25 -2.10
N VAL A 140 9.99 1.19 -0.90
CA VAL A 140 9.47 2.37 -0.19
C VAL A 140 10.32 2.61 1.05
N ARG A 141 10.84 3.83 1.20
CA ARG A 141 11.74 4.21 2.29
C ARG A 141 11.32 5.53 2.92
N THR A 142 11.44 5.61 4.23
CA THR A 142 11.48 6.90 4.91
C THR A 142 12.79 7.60 4.60
N LEU A 143 12.70 8.86 4.26
CA LEU A 143 13.83 9.74 3.99
C LEU A 143 14.01 10.76 5.13
N THR A 144 15.15 11.43 5.12
CA THR A 144 15.49 12.52 6.02
C THR A 144 16.24 13.61 5.26
N GLY A 145 16.24 14.81 5.82
CA GLY A 145 16.85 16.00 5.23
C GLY A 145 15.96 17.22 5.35
N ALA A 146 16.41 18.33 4.79
CA ALA A 146 15.65 19.57 4.71
C ALA A 146 15.16 19.74 3.26
N PRO A 147 13.88 19.48 2.95
CA PRO A 147 13.36 19.63 1.60
C PRO A 147 13.38 21.10 1.19
N LEU A 148 13.73 21.35 -0.06
CA LEU A 148 13.54 22.64 -0.72
C LEU A 148 12.11 22.72 -1.25
N LEU A 149 11.46 23.85 -0.99
CA LEU A 149 10.10 24.12 -1.45
C LEU A 149 10.10 25.15 -2.57
N GLY A 150 9.16 24.99 -3.51
CA GLY A 150 8.81 25.98 -4.50
C GLY A 150 8.07 27.17 -3.90
N THR A 151 7.77 28.16 -4.74
CA THR A 151 6.97 29.33 -4.32
C THR A 151 5.50 28.99 -4.03
N ASP A 152 5.07 27.81 -4.44
CA ASP A 152 3.76 27.20 -4.19
C ASP A 152 3.72 26.35 -2.91
N GLY A 153 4.84 26.24 -2.19
CA GLY A 153 4.95 25.45 -0.97
C GLY A 153 5.10 23.93 -1.19
N GLN A 154 5.20 23.48 -2.45
CA GLN A 154 5.42 22.07 -2.79
C GLN A 154 6.91 21.74 -2.81
N LEU A 155 7.26 20.47 -2.60
CA LEU A 155 8.65 20.02 -2.75
C LEU A 155 9.11 20.23 -4.20
N LEU A 156 10.32 20.77 -4.35
CA LEU A 156 10.97 20.85 -5.67
C LEU A 156 11.40 19.47 -6.15
N ASP A 157 11.28 19.23 -7.45
CA ASP A 157 11.79 18.01 -8.08
C ASP A 157 13.33 18.04 -8.20
N GLY A 158 13.91 16.87 -8.44
CA GLY A 158 15.34 16.66 -8.69
C GLY A 158 16.21 16.75 -7.44
N GLN A 159 15.60 16.79 -6.25
CA GLN A 159 16.33 16.82 -4.98
C GLN A 159 16.91 15.45 -4.63
N THR A 160 18.04 15.47 -3.93
CA THR A 160 18.62 14.28 -3.30
C THR A 160 18.33 14.32 -1.81
N LEU A 161 17.66 13.29 -1.30
CA LEU A 161 17.38 13.11 0.12
C LEU A 161 18.01 11.81 0.62
N GLN A 162 18.33 11.77 1.90
CA GLN A 162 19.00 10.62 2.50
C GLN A 162 17.97 9.63 3.03
N VAL A 163 18.28 8.33 2.95
CA VAL A 163 17.48 7.33 3.68
C VAL A 163 17.61 7.62 5.19
N SER A 164 16.47 7.63 5.90
CA SER A 164 16.51 7.78 7.36
C SER A 164 17.23 6.58 7.99
N PRO A 165 18.16 6.76 8.95
CA PRO A 165 18.80 5.66 9.65
C PRO A 165 17.83 4.74 10.41
N GLU A 166 16.65 5.27 10.74
CA GLU A 166 15.57 4.54 11.42
C GLU A 166 14.53 3.98 10.42
N ALA A 167 14.76 4.14 9.11
CA ALA A 167 13.82 3.74 8.08
C ALA A 167 13.57 2.22 8.09
N ARG A 168 12.30 1.85 8.32
CA ARG A 168 11.82 0.54 7.86
C ARG A 168 11.69 0.62 6.34
N THR A 169 12.44 -0.22 5.63
CA THR A 169 12.33 -0.34 4.18
C THR A 169 11.27 -1.38 3.85
N ALA A 170 10.23 -0.97 3.13
CA ALA A 170 9.33 -1.91 2.49
C ALA A 170 9.89 -2.23 1.09
N ARG A 171 9.97 -3.52 0.75
CA ARG A 171 10.51 -4.00 -0.52
C ARG A 171 9.61 -5.09 -1.06
N TYR A 172 9.27 -5.01 -2.34
CA TYR A 172 8.56 -6.04 -3.08
C TYR A 172 9.26 -6.30 -4.41
N GLU A 173 9.69 -7.54 -4.62
CA GLU A 173 10.41 -7.98 -5.82
C GLU A 173 9.48 -8.68 -6.81
N GLY A 174 9.78 -8.59 -8.10
CA GLY A 174 9.06 -9.33 -9.14
C GLY A 174 7.69 -8.75 -9.50
N ALA A 175 7.50 -7.45 -9.29
CA ALA A 175 6.29 -6.77 -9.73
C ALA A 175 6.34 -6.53 -11.25
N VAL A 176 5.17 -6.56 -11.90
CA VAL A 176 5.04 -6.39 -13.34
C VAL A 176 4.47 -5.00 -13.63
N LEU A 177 5.15 -4.24 -14.47
CA LEU A 177 4.70 -2.95 -14.96
C LEU A 177 3.99 -3.12 -16.31
N ARG A 178 2.77 -2.62 -16.43
CA ARG A 178 1.98 -2.64 -17.66
C ARG A 178 1.44 -1.24 -17.97
N ASP A 179 1.67 -0.76 -19.18
CA ASP A 179 1.23 0.56 -19.66
C ASP A 179 1.59 1.74 -18.73
N GLY A 180 2.70 1.62 -18.01
CA GLY A 180 3.19 2.59 -17.03
C GLY A 180 2.52 2.49 -15.65
N VAL A 181 1.79 1.41 -15.37
CA VAL A 181 1.16 1.14 -14.08
C VAL A 181 1.76 -0.11 -13.46
N LEU A 182 2.25 0.03 -12.22
CA LEU A 182 2.75 -1.04 -11.37
C LEU A 182 1.71 -1.29 -10.28
N GLU A 183 1.20 -2.51 -10.18
CA GLU A 183 0.40 -2.94 -9.03
C GLU A 183 1.15 -4.04 -8.29
N THR A 184 1.24 -3.93 -6.96
CA THR A 184 1.95 -4.90 -6.15
C THR A 184 1.42 -5.00 -4.72
N GLY A 185 1.84 -6.03 -4.00
CA GLY A 185 1.34 -6.43 -2.68
C GLY A 185 1.10 -7.94 -2.60
N PRO A 186 0.76 -8.45 -1.41
CA PRO A 186 0.76 -7.73 -0.13
C PRO A 186 2.16 -7.60 0.49
N PHE A 187 2.42 -6.53 1.25
CA PHE A 187 3.61 -6.36 2.09
C PHE A 187 3.31 -5.49 3.32
N GLU A 188 4.22 -5.42 4.28
CA GLU A 188 4.07 -4.53 5.44
C GLU A 188 4.67 -3.16 5.14
N LEU A 189 3.88 -2.09 5.30
CA LEU A 189 4.31 -0.72 5.08
C LEU A 189 4.22 0.08 6.38
N ALA A 190 5.25 0.84 6.69
CA ALA A 190 5.35 1.63 7.90
C ALA A 190 5.58 3.10 7.58
N LEU A 191 4.61 3.96 7.89
CA LEU A 191 4.67 5.39 7.58
C LEU A 191 4.88 6.20 8.86
N PRO A 192 6.03 6.86 9.06
CA PRO A 192 6.26 7.69 10.23
C PRO A 192 5.49 9.01 10.10
N VAL A 193 4.35 9.11 10.77
CA VAL A 193 3.49 10.28 10.74
C VAL A 193 3.83 11.19 11.92
N SER A 194 4.00 12.47 11.60
CA SER A 194 4.13 13.55 12.58
C SER A 194 2.96 14.50 12.38
N ILE A 195 2.15 14.74 13.39
CA ILE A 195 1.03 15.69 13.36
C ILE A 195 1.08 16.52 14.64
N LEU A 196 1.26 17.83 14.51
CA LEU A 196 1.45 18.74 15.64
C LEU A 196 2.62 18.26 16.53
N ASP A 197 2.33 17.86 17.78
CA ASP A 197 3.31 17.32 18.73
C ASP A 197 3.32 15.78 18.77
N ALA A 198 2.40 15.12 18.07
CA ALA A 198 2.27 13.67 18.06
C ALA A 198 3.16 13.07 16.97
N ARG A 199 3.91 12.02 17.35
CA ARG A 199 4.75 11.24 16.44
C ARG A 199 4.42 9.77 16.64
N PHE A 200 4.02 9.11 15.57
CA PHE A 200 3.65 7.70 15.58
C PHE A 200 4.02 7.07 14.25
N VAL A 201 4.02 5.74 14.21
CA VAL A 201 4.18 5.01 12.95
C VAL A 201 2.84 4.40 12.59
N LEU A 202 2.35 4.74 11.41
CA LEU A 202 1.18 4.12 10.81
C LEU A 202 1.65 2.87 10.05
N ASP A 203 1.57 1.72 10.71
CA ASP A 203 1.64 0.41 10.07
C ASP A 203 0.38 0.11 9.26
N LEU A 204 0.58 -0.17 7.97
CA LEU A 204 -0.40 -0.72 7.05
C LEU A 204 -0.08 -2.20 6.83
N HIS A 205 -0.97 -3.06 7.32
CA HIS A 205 -0.90 -4.50 7.18
C HIS A 205 -1.44 -4.96 5.83
N GLY A 206 -0.78 -5.95 5.23
CA GLY A 206 -1.19 -6.48 3.93
C GLY A 206 -1.27 -5.41 2.85
N ALA A 207 -0.40 -4.39 2.93
CA ALA A 207 -0.43 -3.23 2.08
C ALA A 207 -0.28 -3.63 0.61
N ARG A 208 -1.12 -3.02 -0.23
CA ARG A 208 -1.07 -3.07 -1.69
C ARG A 208 -0.83 -1.66 -2.19
N VAL A 209 -0.20 -1.55 -3.36
CA VAL A 209 0.16 -0.26 -3.94
C VAL A 209 0.01 -0.29 -5.44
N ARG A 210 -0.55 0.79 -5.96
CA ARG A 210 -0.63 1.10 -7.38
C ARG A 210 0.24 2.33 -7.63
N VAL A 211 1.18 2.25 -8.55
CA VAL A 211 2.04 3.36 -8.97
C VAL A 211 1.88 3.56 -10.46
N ARG A 212 1.47 4.75 -10.89
CA ARG A 212 1.46 5.18 -12.28
C ARG A 212 2.68 6.08 -12.53
N ILE A 213 3.47 5.73 -13.53
CA ILE A 213 4.61 6.53 -14.02
C ILE A 213 4.10 7.42 -15.15
N HIS A 214 4.33 8.72 -15.02
CA HIS A 214 3.95 9.73 -16.01
C HIS A 214 5.09 9.95 -17.02
N GLU A 215 4.77 10.59 -18.15
CA GLU A 215 5.75 10.85 -19.22
C GLU A 215 6.91 11.75 -18.80
N ASP A 216 6.70 12.60 -17.79
CA ASP A 216 7.72 13.46 -17.22
C ASP A 216 8.56 12.76 -16.12
N GLY A 217 8.28 11.49 -15.84
CA GLY A 217 8.94 10.70 -14.80
C GLY A 217 8.39 10.90 -13.39
N SER A 218 7.43 11.80 -13.20
CA SER A 218 6.68 11.87 -11.95
C SER A 218 5.85 10.60 -11.74
N MET A 219 5.42 10.35 -10.51
CA MET A 219 4.58 9.21 -10.16
C MET A 219 3.34 9.67 -9.40
N SER A 220 2.24 8.98 -9.58
CA SER A 220 1.07 9.09 -8.72
C SER A 220 0.54 7.70 -8.38
N GLY A 221 -0.25 7.59 -7.32
CA GLY A 221 -0.72 6.27 -6.93
C GLY A 221 -1.55 6.24 -5.67
N VAL A 222 -1.79 5.02 -5.21
CA VAL A 222 -2.50 4.73 -3.98
C VAL A 222 -1.77 3.65 -3.19
N PHE A 223 -1.62 3.86 -1.89
CA PHE A 223 -1.34 2.82 -0.90
C PHE A 223 -2.67 2.43 -0.25
N ALA A 224 -2.99 1.14 -0.19
CA ALA A 224 -4.12 0.64 0.58
C ALA A 224 -3.67 -0.48 1.51
N GLY A 225 -4.29 -0.59 2.68
CA GLY A 225 -3.99 -1.67 3.63
C GLY A 225 -4.86 -1.62 4.87
N GLY A 226 -4.68 -2.61 5.74
CA GLY A 226 -5.37 -2.67 7.03
C GLY A 226 -4.62 -1.91 8.12
N ILE A 227 -5.32 -1.07 8.88
CA ILE A 227 -4.81 -0.43 10.09
C ILE A 227 -5.37 -1.17 11.29
N SER A 228 -4.53 -1.53 12.26
CA SER A 228 -4.98 -2.20 13.48
C SER A 228 -5.86 -1.31 14.34
N ASN A 229 -6.95 -1.88 14.87
CA ASN A 229 -7.82 -1.21 15.82
C ASN A 229 -7.04 -0.72 17.05
N ASP A 230 -6.17 -1.58 17.58
CA ASP A 230 -5.41 -1.28 18.79
C ASP A 230 -4.41 -0.14 18.56
N GLN A 231 -3.74 -0.17 17.41
CA GLN A 231 -2.83 0.89 16.99
C GLN A 231 -3.56 2.23 16.87
N MET A 232 -4.72 2.27 16.22
CA MET A 232 -5.47 3.51 16.06
C MET A 232 -6.00 4.05 17.40
N ILE A 233 -6.41 3.16 18.31
CA ILE A 233 -6.81 3.54 19.68
C ILE A 233 -5.62 4.11 20.46
N GLU A 234 -4.42 3.54 20.30
CA GLU A 234 -3.19 4.02 20.93
C GLU A 234 -2.81 5.41 20.39
N ILE A 235 -2.81 5.58 19.06
CA ILE A 235 -2.57 6.88 18.40
C ILE A 235 -3.55 7.93 18.94
N ALA A 236 -4.85 7.64 18.94
CA ALA A 236 -5.87 8.54 19.46
C ALA A 236 -5.67 8.90 20.94
N SER A 237 -5.21 7.95 21.76
CA SER A 237 -4.90 8.18 23.18
C SER A 237 -3.73 9.15 23.35
N GLY A 238 -2.75 9.14 22.44
CA GLY A 238 -1.61 10.07 22.42
C GLY A 238 -1.98 11.51 22.07
N LEU A 239 -3.14 11.75 21.46
CA LEU A 239 -3.61 13.08 21.03
C LEU A 239 -4.31 13.89 22.14
N ASN A 240 -4.20 13.48 23.41
CA ASN A 240 -4.84 14.12 24.58
C ASN A 240 -6.38 14.25 24.46
N ILE A 241 -7.01 13.30 23.78
CA ILE A 241 -8.47 13.24 23.69
C ILE A 241 -9.06 12.97 25.10
N PRO A 242 -10.13 13.67 25.52
CA PRO A 242 -10.79 13.43 26.80
C PRO A 242 -11.18 11.95 27.00
N SER A 243 -10.99 11.43 28.22
CA SER A 243 -11.15 9.99 28.51
C SER A 243 -12.58 9.48 28.34
N ASP A 244 -13.58 10.35 28.51
CA ASP A 244 -14.98 10.07 28.22
C ASP A 244 -15.23 9.88 26.71
N LEU A 245 -14.57 10.68 25.87
CA LEU A 245 -14.64 10.58 24.41
C LEU A 245 -13.85 9.36 23.86
N MET A 246 -12.78 8.94 24.52
CA MET A 246 -11.98 7.78 24.09
C MET A 246 -12.78 6.47 24.02
N SER A 247 -13.75 6.28 24.90
CA SER A 247 -14.66 5.12 24.83
C SER A 247 -15.50 5.10 23.55
N THR A 248 -15.87 6.29 23.08
CA THR A 248 -16.63 6.50 21.85
C THR A 248 -15.72 6.26 20.64
N VAL A 249 -14.49 6.81 20.65
CA VAL A 249 -13.48 6.57 19.60
C VAL A 249 -13.20 5.07 19.42
N ALA A 250 -12.92 4.36 20.51
CA ALA A 250 -12.66 2.91 20.45
C ALA A 250 -13.88 2.11 19.95
N THR A 251 -15.10 2.56 20.25
CA THR A 251 -16.33 1.93 19.73
C THR A 251 -16.47 2.17 18.24
N PHE A 252 -16.21 3.40 17.77
CA PHE A 252 -16.27 3.73 16.34
C PHE A 252 -15.21 3.01 15.51
N ILE A 253 -13.96 2.95 15.98
CA ILE A 253 -12.89 2.20 15.29
C ILE A 253 -13.30 0.74 15.09
N ARG A 254 -13.83 0.11 16.14
CA ARG A 254 -14.31 -1.28 16.04
C ARG A 254 -15.56 -1.45 15.18
N LEU A 255 -16.33 -0.37 14.98
CA LEU A 255 -17.53 -0.39 14.14
C LEU A 255 -17.18 -0.38 12.65
N ILE A 256 -16.08 0.29 12.27
CA ILE A 256 -15.61 0.33 10.88
C ILE A 256 -14.61 -0.78 10.53
N ALA A 257 -14.19 -1.56 11.52
CA ALA A 257 -13.28 -2.68 11.31
C ALA A 257 -13.91 -3.72 10.38
N ASP A 258 -13.20 -4.02 9.30
CA ASP A 258 -13.63 -4.89 8.19
C ASP A 258 -12.58 -5.92 7.77
N LEU A 259 -11.38 -5.84 8.34
CA LEU A 259 -10.28 -6.73 7.99
C LEU A 259 -9.83 -7.57 9.19
N ALA A 260 -9.09 -8.64 8.86
CA ALA A 260 -8.44 -9.54 9.80
C ALA A 260 -9.39 -10.10 10.89
N PRO A 261 -10.29 -11.04 10.53
CA PRO A 261 -11.18 -11.69 11.49
C PRO A 261 -10.41 -12.54 12.49
N VAL A 262 -10.57 -12.26 13.78
CA VAL A 262 -10.07 -13.07 14.91
C VAL A 262 -11.23 -13.35 15.85
N ASP A 263 -11.55 -14.63 16.08
CA ASP A 263 -12.66 -15.07 16.93
C ASP A 263 -14.01 -14.38 16.62
N GLY A 264 -14.28 -14.15 15.32
CA GLY A 264 -15.49 -13.50 14.84
C GLY A 264 -15.54 -11.98 15.04
N LYS A 265 -14.39 -11.34 15.32
CA LYS A 265 -14.25 -9.89 15.41
C LYS A 265 -13.18 -9.38 14.46
N CYS A 266 -13.46 -8.26 13.82
CA CYS A 266 -12.52 -7.61 12.92
C CYS A 266 -11.53 -6.80 13.74
N THR A 267 -10.25 -7.02 13.47
CA THR A 267 -9.15 -6.44 14.24
C THR A 267 -8.45 -5.32 13.52
N GLN A 268 -8.78 -5.12 12.24
CA GLN A 268 -8.26 -4.07 11.39
C GLN A 268 -9.39 -3.39 10.63
N PHE A 269 -9.19 -2.14 10.22
CA PHE A 269 -10.04 -1.44 9.25
C PHE A 269 -9.21 -1.06 8.01
N SER A 270 -9.83 -1.13 6.84
CA SER A 270 -9.22 -0.74 5.56
C SER A 270 -9.11 0.77 5.42
N ALA A 271 -8.00 1.21 4.82
CA ALA A 271 -7.78 2.60 4.45
C ALA A 271 -6.95 2.70 3.17
N SER A 272 -7.27 3.70 2.36
CA SER A 272 -6.51 4.11 1.19
C SER A 272 -5.88 5.49 1.39
N MET A 273 -4.67 5.68 0.88
CA MET A 273 -3.99 6.98 0.78
C MET A 273 -3.49 7.19 -0.64
N VAL A 274 -3.93 8.28 -1.25
CA VAL A 274 -3.45 8.71 -2.56
C VAL A 274 -2.20 9.56 -2.42
N PHE A 275 -1.31 9.50 -3.41
CA PHE A 275 -0.07 10.27 -3.39
C PHE A 275 0.34 10.79 -4.77
N GLU A 276 1.14 11.85 -4.75
CA GLU A 276 1.95 12.30 -5.87
C GLU A 276 3.42 12.36 -5.46
N ALA A 277 4.30 11.91 -6.35
CA ALA A 277 5.74 11.95 -6.17
C ALA A 277 6.41 12.64 -7.37
N GLY A 278 7.27 13.60 -7.06
CA GLY A 278 8.14 14.24 -8.04
C GLY A 278 9.42 13.44 -8.24
N LEU A 279 10.09 13.59 -9.39
CA LEU A 279 11.39 12.98 -9.62
C LEU A 279 12.37 13.39 -8.50
N GLY A 280 13.16 12.44 -8.02
CA GLY A 280 14.14 12.70 -6.97
C GLY A 280 15.20 11.62 -6.91
N PHE A 281 16.20 11.82 -6.05
CA PHE A 281 17.27 10.87 -5.82
C PHE A 281 17.28 10.47 -4.35
N VAL A 282 17.43 9.17 -4.10
CA VAL A 282 17.55 8.61 -2.76
C VAL A 282 19.01 8.21 -2.55
N ASP A 283 19.68 8.88 -1.62
CA ASP A 283 21.06 8.57 -1.25
C ASP A 283 21.08 7.39 -0.26
N PRO A 284 21.58 6.20 -0.65
CA PRO A 284 21.74 5.08 0.26
C PRO A 284 22.91 5.38 1.21
N LEU A 285 22.63 5.38 2.51
CA LEU A 285 23.59 5.65 3.60
C LEU A 285 24.95 4.96 3.45
#